data_AF-A0A8D8AJQ1-F1
#
_entry.id   AF-A0A8D8AJQ1-F1
#
_cell.length_a   1.000
_cell.length_b   1.000
_cell.length_c   1.000
_cell.angle_alpha   90.00
_cell.angle_beta   90.00
_cell.angle_gamma   90.00
#
_symmetry.space_group_name_H-M   'P 1'
#
loop_
_entity.id
_entity.type
_entity.pdbx_description
1 polymer ?
#
loop_
_entity_poly.entity_id
_entity_poly.type
_entity_poly.pdbx_seq_one_letter_code
_entity_poly.pdbx_strand_id
1 'polypeptide(L)'
;GGGLAMGGACMFKELCLYDGTPLAAYEKVVVVVIQYRLGILGYFSTGDQHAKGNWGFLDQIAALQWVQQNIEAFGGDPQSVTIAGESAGGISASLLTLSPMTKGLFQRAIFQSGVA
;
A
#
# COMPACT_ATOMS: atom_id res chain seq x y z
N GLY A 1 5.54 -8.32 0.64
CA GLY A 1 5.12 -8.07 2.04
C GLY A 1 6.21 -8.50 2.99
N GLY A 2 5.86 -8.92 4.21
CA GLY A 2 6.82 -9.29 5.28
C GLY A 2 6.14 -9.55 6.62
N GLY A 3 4.99 -10.26 6.56
CA GLY A 3 4.22 -10.67 7.74
C GLY A 3 3.67 -9.52 8.60
N LEU A 4 3.51 -8.31 8.05
CA LEU A 4 3.16 -7.08 8.78
C LEU A 4 4.18 -6.68 9.88
N ALA A 5 5.29 -7.40 10.02
CA ALA A 5 6.28 -7.22 11.08
C ALA A 5 7.58 -6.59 10.58
N MET A 6 7.95 -6.86 9.33
CA MET A 6 9.16 -6.34 8.69
C MET A 6 8.91 -6.09 7.20
N GLY A 7 9.81 -5.35 6.56
CA GLY A 7 9.69 -5.00 5.15
C GLY A 7 10.19 -3.59 4.84
N GLY A 8 10.35 -3.31 3.57
CA GLY A 8 10.67 -2.00 3.04
C GLY A 8 10.74 -2.04 1.51
N ALA A 9 10.46 -0.92 0.86
CA ALA A 9 10.59 -0.77 -0.59
C ALA A 9 12.01 -1.12 -1.08
N CYS A 10 13.03 -0.76 -0.29
CA CYS A 10 14.41 -1.17 -0.49
C CYS A 10 14.94 -1.78 0.82
N MET A 11 14.98 -3.12 0.87
CA MET A 11 15.40 -3.88 2.05
C MET A 11 16.93 -4.00 2.14
N PHE A 12 17.63 -3.94 1.01
CA PHE A 12 19.09 -3.93 0.96
C PHE A 12 19.57 -2.73 0.12
N LYS A 13 20.70 -2.14 0.52
CA LYS A 13 21.27 -0.90 -0.04
C LYS A 13 21.43 -0.91 -1.57
N GLU A 14 21.46 -2.09 -2.18
CA GLU A 14 21.63 -2.32 -3.63
C GLU A 14 20.51 -3.18 -4.25
N LEU A 15 19.51 -3.61 -3.45
CA LEU A 15 18.41 -4.47 -3.93
C LEU A 15 17.06 -3.90 -3.49
N CYS A 16 16.55 -2.96 -4.29
CA CYS A 16 15.15 -2.56 -4.24
C CYS A 16 14.34 -3.65 -4.94
N LEU A 17 13.88 -4.63 -4.16
CA LEU A 17 13.00 -5.72 -4.66
C LEU A 17 11.73 -5.19 -5.34
N TYR A 18 11.37 -3.93 -5.06
CA TYR A 18 10.25 -3.23 -5.66
C TYR A 18 10.69 -2.03 -6.52
N ASP A 19 11.81 -2.15 -7.26
CA ASP A 19 12.14 -1.18 -8.31
C ASP A 19 11.06 -1.18 -9.39
N GLY A 20 10.29 -0.10 -9.45
CA GLY A 20 9.20 0.09 -10.40
C GLY A 20 9.64 0.47 -11.81
N THR A 21 10.93 0.75 -12.02
CA THR A 21 11.46 1.26 -13.31
C THR A 21 11.14 0.35 -14.49
N PRO A 22 11.35 -0.99 -14.42
CA PRO A 22 11.03 -1.86 -15.55
C PRO A 22 9.52 -1.83 -15.89
N LEU A 23 8.66 -1.91 -14.88
CA LEU A 23 7.21 -1.93 -15.09
C LEU A 23 6.72 -0.60 -15.71
N ALA A 24 7.21 0.54 -15.21
CA ALA A 24 6.89 1.84 -15.76
C ALA A 24 7.36 1.99 -17.21
N ALA A 25 8.57 1.50 -17.53
CA ALA A 25 9.16 1.60 -18.86
C ALA A 25 8.46 0.73 -19.91
N TYR A 26 8.05 -0.49 -19.56
CA TYR A 26 7.44 -1.43 -20.51
C TYR A 26 5.92 -1.29 -20.61
N GLU A 27 5.22 -1.02 -19.51
CA GLU A 27 3.75 -1.08 -19.47
C GLU A 27 3.07 0.30 -19.49
N LYS A 28 3.84 1.39 -19.62
CA LYS A 28 3.32 2.79 -19.64
C LYS A 28 2.40 3.09 -18.45
N VAL A 29 2.87 2.75 -17.26
CA VAL A 29 2.18 3.00 -15.99
C VAL A 29 3.03 3.85 -15.06
N VAL A 30 2.39 4.59 -14.17
CA VAL A 30 3.08 5.21 -13.03
C VAL A 30 3.10 4.22 -11.87
N VAL A 31 4.29 3.93 -11.35
CA VAL A 31 4.47 3.03 -10.21
C VAL A 31 4.73 3.85 -8.95
N VAL A 32 3.90 3.66 -7.93
CA VAL A 32 4.05 4.29 -6.62
C VAL A 32 4.35 3.21 -5.59
N VAL A 33 5.50 3.32 -4.92
CA VAL A 33 5.88 2.43 -3.83
C VAL A 33 5.84 3.22 -2.52
N ILE A 34 5.16 2.66 -1.52
CA ILE A 34 4.87 3.36 -0.26
C ILE A 34 5.53 2.65 0.92
N GLN A 35 5.84 3.43 1.94
CA GLN A 35 6.24 2.93 3.25
C GLN A 35 5.05 3.05 4.21
N TYR A 36 4.88 2.08 5.09
CA TYR A 36 3.88 2.10 6.15
C TYR A 36 4.46 1.47 7.42
N ARG A 37 3.92 1.82 8.59
CA ARG A 37 4.39 1.28 9.86
C ARG A 37 4.15 -0.23 9.97
N LEU A 38 5.11 -0.92 10.56
CA LEU A 38 5.13 -2.37 10.74
C LEU A 38 5.29 -2.74 12.22
N GLY A 39 5.08 -4.01 12.53
CA GLY A 39 5.25 -4.57 13.87
C GLY A 39 4.38 -3.87 14.92
N ILE A 40 4.91 -3.75 16.13
CA ILE A 40 4.19 -3.11 17.24
C ILE A 40 3.82 -1.65 16.93
N LEU A 41 4.67 -0.91 16.21
CA LEU A 41 4.41 0.49 15.86
C LEU A 41 3.28 0.64 14.83
N GLY A 42 3.07 -0.37 13.99
CA GLY A 42 2.01 -0.39 12.98
C GLY A 42 0.69 -0.94 13.49
N TYR A 43 0.71 -1.87 14.44
CA TYR A 43 -0.49 -2.69 14.72
C TYR A 43 -0.81 -2.86 16.21
N PHE A 44 -0.08 -2.22 17.13
CA PHE A 44 -0.41 -2.26 18.55
C PHE A 44 -1.82 -1.76 18.83
N SER A 45 -2.60 -2.59 19.52
CA SER A 45 -3.98 -2.31 19.91
C SER A 45 -4.25 -2.82 21.32
N THR A 46 -5.00 -2.05 22.09
CA THR A 46 -5.59 -2.48 23.37
C THR A 46 -7.00 -3.06 23.18
N GLY A 47 -7.53 -3.05 21.95
CA GLY A 47 -8.91 -3.47 21.66
C GLY A 47 -9.97 -2.45 22.09
N ASP A 48 -9.54 -1.26 22.54
CA ASP A 48 -10.40 -0.17 22.99
C ASP A 48 -9.93 1.18 22.44
N GLN A 49 -10.48 2.27 22.98
CA GLN A 49 -10.19 3.63 22.52
C GLN A 49 -8.77 4.13 22.83
N HIS A 50 -8.03 3.51 23.76
CA HIS A 50 -6.73 3.98 24.19
C HIS A 50 -5.62 3.66 23.17
N ALA A 51 -5.72 2.52 22.50
CA ALA A 51 -4.92 2.18 21.33
C ALA A 51 -5.78 1.38 20.34
N LYS A 52 -6.31 2.07 19.32
CA LYS A 52 -7.24 1.46 18.35
C LYS A 52 -6.56 0.47 17.38
N GLY A 53 -5.24 0.56 17.22
CA GLY A 53 -4.47 -0.25 16.26
C GLY A 53 -4.65 0.19 14.81
N ASN A 54 -4.30 -0.72 13.90
CA ASN A 54 -4.41 -0.54 12.44
C ASN A 54 -3.65 0.67 11.86
N TRP A 55 -2.66 1.19 12.58
CA TRP A 55 -1.88 2.35 12.15
C TRP A 55 -1.18 2.14 10.81
N GLY A 56 -0.65 0.94 10.55
CA GLY A 56 -0.05 0.59 9.26
C GLY A 56 -1.06 0.64 8.11
N PHE A 57 -2.32 0.26 8.33
CA PHE A 57 -3.37 0.40 7.33
C PHE A 57 -3.78 1.86 7.13
N LEU A 58 -3.83 2.66 8.19
CA LEU A 58 -4.09 4.09 8.10
C LEU A 58 -2.99 4.83 7.32
N ASP A 59 -1.73 4.42 7.46
CA ASP A 59 -0.63 4.95 6.65
C ASP A 59 -0.82 4.65 5.16
N GLN A 60 -1.26 3.42 4.82
CA GLN A 60 -1.57 3.06 3.43
C GLN A 60 -2.75 3.88 2.88
N ILE A 61 -3.78 4.14 3.67
CA ILE A 61 -4.91 5.00 3.29
C ILE A 61 -4.43 6.44 3.06
N ALA A 62 -3.58 6.98 3.95
CA ALA A 62 -3.00 8.30 3.78
C ALA A 62 -2.18 8.40 2.49
N ALA A 63 -1.42 7.36 2.14
CA ALA A 63 -0.69 7.30 0.89
C ALA A 63 -1.62 7.27 -0.33
N LEU A 64 -2.74 6.56 -0.27
CA LEU A 64 -3.76 6.57 -1.32
C LEU A 64 -4.42 7.95 -1.48
N GLN A 65 -4.70 8.65 -0.38
CA GLN A 65 -5.20 10.02 -0.42
C GLN A 65 -4.18 10.97 -1.06
N TRP A 66 -2.89 10.78 -0.76
CA TRP A 66 -1.82 11.52 -1.42
C TRP A 66 -1.79 11.23 -2.93
N VAL A 67 -1.90 9.97 -3.35
CA VAL A 67 -1.96 9.60 -4.77
C VAL A 67 -3.14 10.29 -5.45
N GLN A 68 -4.34 10.23 -4.87
CA GLN A 68 -5.52 10.90 -5.42
C GLN A 68 -5.33 12.41 -5.60
N GLN A 69 -4.64 13.07 -4.68
CA GLN A 69 -4.44 14.52 -4.72
C GLN A 69 -3.28 14.97 -5.63
N ASN A 70 -2.30 14.10 -5.90
CA ASN A 70 -1.03 14.53 -6.46
C ASN A 70 -0.61 13.80 -7.75
N ILE A 71 -1.16 12.62 -8.05
CA ILE A 71 -0.59 11.75 -9.08
C ILE A 71 -0.68 12.33 -10.50
N GLU A 72 -1.64 13.23 -10.75
CA GLU A 72 -1.75 13.95 -12.02
C GLU A 72 -0.48 14.75 -12.34
N ALA A 73 0.16 15.35 -11.34
CA ALA A 73 1.41 16.09 -11.51
C ALA A 73 2.60 15.21 -11.94
N PHE A 74 2.49 13.89 -11.75
CA PHE A 74 3.47 12.90 -12.16
C PHE A 74 3.06 12.16 -13.44
N GLY A 75 1.98 12.60 -14.11
CA GLY A 75 1.46 12.00 -15.34
C GLY A 75 0.60 10.75 -15.12
N GLY A 76 0.14 10.49 -13.89
CA GLY A 76 -0.83 9.44 -13.60
C GLY A 76 -2.28 9.92 -13.68
N ASP A 77 -3.22 8.98 -13.68
CA ASP A 77 -4.65 9.25 -13.67
C ASP A 77 -5.26 8.80 -12.32
N PRO A 78 -5.79 9.71 -11.48
CA PRO A 78 -6.42 9.36 -10.21
C PRO A 78 -7.69 8.51 -10.37
N GLN A 79 -8.30 8.49 -11.56
CA GLN A 79 -9.44 7.64 -11.89
C GLN A 79 -9.03 6.24 -12.38
N SER A 80 -7.73 5.94 -12.44
CA SER A 80 -7.22 4.64 -12.90
C SER A 80 -6.13 4.07 -11.97
N VAL A 81 -6.33 4.21 -10.66
CA VAL A 81 -5.43 3.69 -9.63
C VAL A 81 -5.71 2.19 -9.39
N THR A 82 -4.63 1.40 -9.41
CA THR A 82 -4.64 -0.03 -9.07
C THR A 82 -3.76 -0.28 -7.85
N ILE A 83 -4.31 -0.88 -6.80
CA ILE A 83 -3.50 -1.33 -5.65
C ILE A 83 -3.02 -2.76 -5.89
N ALA A 84 -1.76 -3.04 -5.59
CA ALA A 84 -1.18 -4.37 -5.75
C ALA A 84 -0.28 -4.69 -4.57
N GLY A 85 -0.30 -5.95 -4.13
CA GLY A 85 0.55 -6.38 -3.04
C GLY A 85 0.71 -7.89 -2.94
N GLU A 86 1.84 -8.29 -2.34
CA GLU A 86 2.23 -9.68 -2.15
C GLU A 86 2.28 -10.06 -0.65
N SER A 87 1.84 -11.27 -0.31
CA SER A 87 1.77 -11.81 1.05
C SER A 87 0.99 -10.88 1.99
N ALA A 88 1.62 -10.35 3.04
CA ALA A 88 1.01 -9.33 3.91
C ALA A 88 0.58 -8.05 3.15
N GLY A 89 1.22 -7.75 2.02
CA GLY A 89 0.77 -6.70 1.10
C GLY A 89 -0.48 -7.09 0.31
N GLY A 90 -0.64 -8.36 -0.04
CA GLY A 90 -1.88 -8.90 -0.65
C GLY A 90 -3.05 -8.85 0.33
N ILE A 91 -2.82 -9.26 1.57
CA ILE A 91 -3.77 -9.10 2.69
C ILE A 91 -4.15 -7.62 2.84
N SER A 92 -3.16 -6.73 2.90
CA SER A 92 -3.38 -5.29 3.00
C SER A 92 -4.25 -4.77 1.85
N ALA A 93 -3.90 -5.11 0.59
CA ALA A 93 -4.67 -4.69 -0.57
C ALA A 93 -6.12 -5.20 -0.51
N SER A 94 -6.35 -6.45 -0.07
CA SER A 94 -7.70 -6.98 0.11
C SER A 94 -8.47 -6.31 1.25
N LEU A 95 -7.83 -5.98 2.38
CA LEU A 95 -8.49 -5.23 3.46
C LEU A 95 -8.89 -3.83 3.02
N LEU A 96 -8.07 -3.19 2.18
CA LEU A 96 -8.37 -1.88 1.62
C LEU A 96 -9.56 -1.92 0.66
N THR A 97 -9.89 -3.03 0.01
CA THR A 97 -11.13 -3.12 -0.79
C THR A 97 -12.39 -3.24 0.06
N LEU A 98 -12.25 -3.74 1.29
CA LEU A 98 -13.35 -3.89 2.24
C LEU A 98 -13.59 -2.64 3.10
N SER A 99 -12.59 -1.77 3.21
CA SER A 99 -12.68 -0.59 4.06
C SER A 99 -13.59 0.50 3.46
N PRO A 100 -14.56 1.06 4.21
CA PRO A 100 -15.33 2.20 3.74
C PRO A 100 -14.47 3.47 3.60
N MET A 101 -13.33 3.55 4.28
CA MET A 101 -12.43 4.73 4.26
C MET A 101 -11.69 4.89 2.93
N THR A 102 -11.61 3.84 2.12
CA THR A 102 -10.91 3.83 0.83
C THR A 102 -11.85 4.01 -0.35
N LYS A 103 -13.15 4.23 -0.10
CA LYS A 103 -14.15 4.39 -1.16
C LYS A 103 -13.75 5.51 -2.12
N GLY A 104 -13.57 5.15 -3.38
CA GLY A 104 -13.18 6.08 -4.44
C GLY A 104 -11.69 6.41 -4.51
N LEU A 105 -10.83 5.81 -3.67
CA LEU A 105 -9.39 6.06 -3.69
C LEU A 105 -8.63 5.20 -4.71
N PHE A 106 -9.24 4.11 -5.21
CA PHE A 106 -8.70 3.27 -6.27
C PHE A 106 -9.82 2.50 -6.99
N GLN A 107 -9.51 1.94 -8.16
CA GLN A 107 -10.48 1.31 -9.05
C GLN A 107 -10.26 -0.19 -9.21
N ARG A 108 -9.02 -0.67 -9.06
CA ARG A 108 -8.68 -2.08 -9.25
C ARG A 108 -7.73 -2.56 -8.16
N ALA A 109 -7.70 -3.87 -7.93
CA ALA A 109 -6.82 -4.47 -6.95
C ALA A 109 -6.25 -5.81 -7.44
N ILE A 110 -4.99 -6.08 -7.07
CA ILE A 110 -4.28 -7.34 -7.36
C ILE A 110 -3.76 -7.91 -6.05
N PHE A 111 -4.14 -9.15 -5.73
CA PHE A 111 -3.74 -9.83 -4.51
C PHE A 111 -2.82 -11.00 -4.85
N GLN A 112 -1.54 -10.90 -4.51
CA GLN A 112 -0.57 -11.97 -4.77
C GLN A 112 -0.32 -12.73 -3.47
N SER A 113 -0.69 -14.01 -3.43
CA SER A 113 -0.37 -14.92 -2.31
C SER A 113 -0.80 -14.41 -0.92
N GLY A 114 -1.94 -13.72 -0.80
CA GLY A 114 -2.52 -13.31 0.48
C GLY A 114 -3.82 -12.53 0.32
N VAL A 115 -4.83 -12.86 1.13
CA VAL A 115 -6.14 -12.19 1.22
C VAL A 115 -6.63 -12.18 2.68
N ALA A 116 -7.55 -11.27 3.01
CA ALA A 116 -8.18 -11.12 4.32
C ALA A 116 -9.14 -12.27 4.69
#